data_AF-A0A7W0PJV1-F1
#
_entry.id   AF-A0A7W0PJV1-F1
#
_cell.length_a   1.000
_cell.length_b   1.000
_cell.length_c   1.000
_cell.angle_alpha   90.00
_cell.angle_beta   90.00
_cell.angle_gamma   90.00
#
_symmetry.space_group_name_H-M   'P 1'
#
loop_
_entity.id
_entity.type
_entity.pdbx_description
1 polymer ?
#
loop_
_entity_poly.entity_id
_entity_poly.type
_entity_poly.pdbx_seq_one_letter_code
_entity_poly.pdbx_strand_id
1 'polypeptide(L)'
;MSVYDLPPGEAIGPYHFEWTDEEWLIALEGQVTIRTPESEQVLDPGEVMCFPTGPEGAHQVRNANDVPVRVAIFSTKNEFGIVEYPENEQVGIWAGETHYMLDRPTK
;
A
#
# COMPACT_ATOMS: atom_id res chain seq x y z
N MET A 1 2.25 13.20 -0.73
CA MET A 1 0.88 12.77 -0.41
C MET A 1 0.08 12.67 -1.69
N SER A 2 -0.65 11.59 -1.85
CA SER A 2 -1.58 11.31 -2.95
C SER A 2 -2.97 11.03 -2.39
N VAL A 3 -4.02 11.36 -3.14
CA VAL A 3 -5.41 11.05 -2.79
C VAL A 3 -5.97 10.12 -3.85
N TYR A 4 -6.63 9.04 -3.41
CA TYR A 4 -7.20 8.03 -4.27
C TYR A 4 -8.70 7.94 -4.07
N ASP A 5 -9.43 7.98 -5.19
CA ASP A 5 -10.83 7.55 -5.29
C ASP A 5 -10.84 6.09 -5.72
N LEU A 6 -11.39 5.21 -4.88
CA LEU A 6 -11.45 3.76 -5.12
C LEU A 6 -12.89 3.34 -5.42
N PRO A 7 -13.21 2.98 -6.67
CA PRO A 7 -14.47 2.34 -7.01
C PRO A 7 -14.69 1.02 -6.25
N PRO A 8 -15.94 0.53 -6.16
CA PRO A 8 -16.25 -0.80 -5.63
C PRO A 8 -15.38 -1.91 -6.25
N GLY A 9 -14.71 -2.70 -5.41
CA GLY A 9 -13.88 -3.83 -5.84
C GLY A 9 -12.44 -3.47 -6.24
N GLU A 10 -12.08 -2.19 -6.31
CA GLU A 10 -10.75 -1.75 -6.74
C GLU A 10 -9.75 -1.66 -5.57
N ALA A 11 -8.45 -1.68 -5.90
CA ALA A 11 -7.35 -1.52 -4.96
C ALA A 11 -6.32 -0.50 -5.46
N ILE A 12 -5.60 0.14 -4.54
CA ILE A 12 -4.51 1.08 -4.90
C ILE A 12 -3.36 0.34 -5.57
N GLY A 13 -3.10 -0.89 -5.13
CA GLY A 13 -2.04 -1.72 -5.64
C GLY A 13 -2.11 -3.16 -5.13
N PRO A 14 -1.18 -4.02 -5.56
CA PRO A 14 -1.01 -5.36 -5.02
C PRO A 14 -0.55 -5.30 -3.55
N TYR A 15 -0.63 -6.44 -2.87
CA TYR A 15 -0.06 -6.60 -1.53
C TYR A 15 1.46 -6.42 -1.57
N HIS A 16 1.97 -5.48 -0.79
CA HIS A 16 3.37 -5.08 -0.84
C HIS A 16 3.86 -4.52 0.49
N PHE A 17 5.16 -4.38 0.62
CA PHE A 17 5.77 -3.56 1.67
C PHE A 17 6.96 -2.79 1.13
N GLU A 18 7.28 -1.70 1.80
CA GLU A 18 8.40 -0.83 1.48
C GLU A 18 9.60 -1.15 2.37
N TRP A 19 10.78 -1.35 1.79
CA TRP A 19 12.01 -1.51 2.56
C TRP A 19 12.61 -0.18 3.03
N THR A 20 12.32 0.91 2.31
CA THR A 20 12.96 2.22 2.50
C THR A 20 11.99 3.27 3.02
N ASP A 21 10.70 3.11 2.74
CA ASP A 21 9.73 4.18 2.86
C ASP A 21 8.56 3.79 3.75
N GLU A 22 8.53 4.32 4.98
CA GLU A 22 7.33 4.22 5.80
C GLU A 22 6.15 4.90 5.09
N GLU A 23 4.99 4.25 5.08
CA GLU A 23 3.76 4.76 4.51
C GLU A 23 2.67 4.94 5.57
N TRP A 24 1.76 5.88 5.32
CA TRP A 24 0.64 6.19 6.18
C TRP A 24 -0.60 6.40 5.34
N LEU A 25 -1.74 5.90 5.83
CA LEU A 25 -3.05 6.07 5.23
C LEU A 25 -3.99 6.80 6.18
N ILE A 26 -4.78 7.71 5.61
CA ILE A 26 -5.93 8.35 6.26
C ILE A 26 -7.18 7.98 5.47
N ALA A 27 -8.17 7.37 6.13
CA ALA A 27 -9.49 7.16 5.55
C ALA A 27 -10.23 8.50 5.48
N LEU A 28 -10.65 8.94 4.29
CA LEU A 28 -11.28 10.25 4.10
C LEU A 28 -12.81 10.14 3.95
N GLU A 29 -13.28 9.17 3.17
CA GLU A 29 -14.70 8.96 2.90
C GLU A 29 -15.00 7.48 2.65
N GLY A 30 -16.11 6.99 3.20
CA GLY A 30 -16.43 5.57 3.19
C GLY A 30 -15.51 4.71 4.06
N GLN A 31 -15.79 3.42 4.11
CA GLN A 31 -15.05 2.44 4.92
C GLN A 31 -14.02 1.72 4.06
N VAL A 32 -12.72 1.97 4.26
CA VAL A 32 -11.68 1.31 3.44
C VAL A 32 -11.22 0.00 4.09
N THR A 33 -10.99 -1.03 3.28
CA THR A 33 -10.50 -2.34 3.74
C THR A 33 -8.99 -2.42 3.59
N ILE A 34 -8.30 -2.76 4.67
CA ILE A 34 -6.84 -2.91 4.71
C ILE A 34 -6.52 -4.35 5.06
N ARG A 35 -5.81 -5.05 4.17
CA ARG A 35 -5.18 -6.33 4.48
C ARG A 35 -3.78 -6.05 5.03
N THR A 36 -3.41 -6.73 6.10
CA THR A 36 -2.09 -6.69 6.78
C THR A 36 -1.55 -8.13 6.93
N PRO A 37 -0.33 -8.36 7.47
CA PRO A 37 0.16 -9.71 7.70
C PRO A 37 -0.68 -10.47 8.72
N GLU A 38 -1.22 -9.78 9.74
CA GLU A 38 -1.95 -10.40 10.83
C GLU A 38 -3.44 -10.57 10.51
N SER A 39 -4.04 -9.60 9.82
CA SER A 39 -5.49 -9.56 9.63
C SER A 39 -5.97 -8.67 8.49
N GLU A 40 -7.27 -8.76 8.20
CA GLU A 40 -7.99 -7.75 7.46
C GLU A 40 -8.79 -6.87 8.42
N GLN A 41 -8.69 -5.56 8.25
CA GLN A 41 -9.40 -4.57 9.07
C GLN A 41 -10.04 -3.50 8.20
N VAL A 42 -11.09 -2.88 8.73
CA VAL A 42 -11.79 -1.76 8.09
C VAL A 42 -11.45 -0.49 8.85
N LEU A 43 -11.16 0.59 8.13
CA LEU A 43 -10.98 1.91 8.71
C LEU A 43 -12.18 2.79 8.38
N ASP A 44 -12.72 3.43 9.42
CA ASP A 44 -13.76 4.45 9.33
C ASP A 44 -13.17 5.82 8.92
N PRO A 45 -13.96 6.72 8.31
CA PRO A 45 -13.50 8.07 7.99
C PRO A 45 -12.89 8.79 9.20
N GLY A 46 -11.67 9.32 9.01
CA GLY A 46 -10.87 9.98 10.04
C GLY A 46 -9.86 9.08 10.73
N GLU A 47 -9.96 7.75 10.57
CA GLU A 47 -8.95 6.83 11.10
C GLU A 47 -7.67 6.83 10.26
N VAL A 48 -6.57 6.49 10.94
CA VAL A 48 -5.21 6.55 10.40
C VAL A 48 -4.52 5.22 10.67
N MET A 49 -3.75 4.74 9.69
CA MET A 49 -2.92 3.55 9.84
C MET A 49 -1.50 3.82 9.34
N CYS A 50 -0.52 3.32 10.08
CA CYS A 50 0.89 3.34 9.70
C CYS A 50 1.30 1.97 9.16
N PHE A 51 2.12 1.99 8.11
CA PHE A 51 2.78 0.85 7.51
C PHE A 51 4.29 1.05 7.68
N PRO A 52 4.89 0.46 8.74
CA PRO A 52 6.32 0.59 8.96
C PRO A 52 7.12 -0.04 7.82
N THR A 53 8.38 0.34 7.66
CA THR A 53 9.25 -0.32 6.67
C THR A 53 9.44 -1.80 6.99
N GLY A 54 9.50 -2.64 5.97
CA GLY A 54 9.76 -4.07 6.07
C GLY A 54 8.48 -4.91 6.16
N PRO A 55 8.62 -6.25 6.32
CA PRO A 55 7.51 -7.19 6.21
C PRO A 55 6.33 -6.95 7.17
N GLU A 56 6.58 -6.35 8.33
CA GLU A 56 5.55 -6.01 9.32
C GLU A 56 4.59 -4.91 8.82
N GLY A 57 5.03 -4.05 7.90
CA GLY A 57 4.18 -3.05 7.26
C GLY A 57 3.57 -3.50 5.94
N ALA A 58 3.60 -4.80 5.63
CA ALA A 58 3.02 -5.28 4.39
C ALA A 58 1.51 -5.07 4.37
N HIS A 59 1.00 -4.50 3.29
CA HIS A 59 -0.39 -4.11 3.23
C HIS A 59 -0.98 -4.12 1.82
N GLN A 60 -2.31 -4.17 1.78
CA GLN A 60 -3.10 -3.85 0.59
C GLN A 60 -4.29 -2.99 0.98
N VAL A 61 -4.43 -1.85 0.30
CA VAL A 61 -5.57 -0.95 0.44
C VAL A 61 -6.58 -1.22 -0.67
N ARG A 62 -7.78 -1.65 -0.30
CA ARG A 62 -8.84 -2.01 -1.25
C ARG A 62 -10.22 -1.53 -0.80
N ASN A 63 -11.12 -1.40 -1.75
CA ASN A 63 -12.53 -1.14 -1.48
C ASN A 63 -13.34 -2.44 -1.60
N ALA A 64 -13.72 -3.03 -0.47
CA ALA A 64 -14.58 -4.23 -0.45
C ALA A 64 -16.09 -3.93 -0.44
N ASN A 65 -16.49 -2.65 -0.54
CA ASN A 65 -17.88 -2.21 -0.48
C ASN A 65 -18.50 -2.10 -1.89
N ASP A 66 -19.80 -1.78 -1.93
CA ASP A 66 -20.59 -1.52 -3.14
C ASP A 66 -20.69 -0.01 -3.50
N VAL A 67 -20.05 0.86 -2.72
CA VAL A 67 -19.95 2.31 -2.96
C VAL A 67 -18.49 2.77 -3.02
N PRO A 68 -18.17 3.88 -3.73
CA PRO A 68 -16.81 4.42 -3.76
C PRO A 68 -16.30 4.82 -2.37
N VAL A 69 -14.99 4.69 -2.16
CA VAL A 69 -14.29 5.18 -0.95
C VAL A 69 -13.13 6.09 -1.34
N ARG A 70 -12.71 6.95 -0.44
CA ARG A 70 -11.60 7.89 -0.64
C ARG A 70 -10.59 7.80 0.49
N VAL A 71 -9.31 7.77 0.11
CA VAL A 71 -8.19 7.75 1.07
C VAL A 71 -7.09 8.73 0.66
N ALA A 72 -6.33 9.22 1.63
CA ALA A 72 -5.05 9.88 1.41
C ALA A 72 -3.92 8.97 1.87
N ILE A 73 -2.88 8.84 1.05
CA ILE A 73 -1.64 8.13 1.40
C ILE A 73 -0.47 9.08 1.31
N PHE A 74 0.42 9.01 2.29
CA PHE A 74 1.71 9.69 2.24
C PHE A 74 2.81 8.76 2.72
N SER A 75 4.02 9.05 2.28
CA SER A 75 5.18 8.21 2.47
C SER A 75 6.40 9.11 2.62
N THR A 76 7.44 8.62 3.30
CA THR A 76 8.72 9.33 3.43
C THR A 76 9.29 9.71 2.07
N LYS A 77 9.07 8.88 1.03
CA LYS A 77 9.47 9.13 -0.36
C LYS A 77 10.94 9.52 -0.47
N ASN A 78 11.82 8.65 0.01
CA ASN A 78 13.27 8.76 -0.16
C ASN A 78 13.66 8.79 -1.65
N GLU A 79 14.88 9.26 -1.93
CA GLU A 79 15.43 9.31 -3.29
C GLU A 79 15.42 7.94 -3.98
N PHE A 80 15.59 6.87 -3.18
CA PHE A 80 15.53 5.49 -3.63
C PHE A 80 14.44 4.75 -2.86
N GLY A 81 13.49 4.18 -3.60
CA GLY A 81 12.42 3.34 -3.09
C GLY A 81 12.67 1.87 -3.42
N ILE A 82 12.42 0.96 -2.47
CA ILE A 82 12.46 -0.49 -2.73
C ILE A 82 11.17 -1.11 -2.21
N VAL A 83 10.34 -1.60 -3.13
CA VAL A 83 9.09 -2.29 -2.81
C VAL A 83 9.28 -3.78 -3.01
N GLU A 84 8.83 -4.59 -2.07
CA GLU A 84 8.68 -6.03 -2.29
C GLU A 84 7.20 -6.39 -2.44
N TYR A 85 6.91 -7.22 -3.44
CA TYR A 85 5.60 -7.80 -3.74
C TYR A 85 5.64 -9.30 -3.45
N PRO A 86 5.35 -9.74 -2.21
CA PRO A 86 5.60 -11.12 -1.79
C PRO A 86 4.84 -12.16 -2.62
N GLU A 87 3.61 -11.85 -3.02
CA GLU A 87 2.74 -12.77 -3.77
C GLU A 87 3.08 -12.81 -5.26
N ASN A 88 3.74 -11.78 -5.78
CA ASN A 88 4.17 -11.73 -7.18
C ASN A 88 5.61 -12.23 -7.35
N GLU A 89 6.30 -12.54 -6.24
CA GLU A 89 7.73 -12.88 -6.23
C GLU A 89 8.57 -11.80 -6.93
N GLN A 90 8.26 -10.53 -6.70
CA GLN A 90 8.90 -9.41 -7.38
C GLN A 90 9.41 -8.35 -6.41
N VAL A 91 10.50 -7.71 -6.81
CA VAL A 91 11.05 -6.51 -6.14
C VAL A 91 11.08 -5.38 -7.14
N GLY A 92 10.49 -4.24 -6.77
CA GLY A 92 10.59 -3.01 -7.51
C GLY A 92 11.65 -2.09 -6.90
N ILE A 93 12.43 -1.40 -7.74
CA ILE A 93 13.40 -0.39 -7.32
C ILE A 93 13.09 0.91 -8.05
N TRP A 94 12.83 1.97 -7.29
CA TRP A 94 12.63 3.34 -7.77
C TRP A 94 13.89 4.15 -7.54
N ALA A 95 14.46 4.72 -8.59
CA ALA A 95 15.64 5.57 -8.55
C ALA A 95 15.41 6.83 -9.41
N GLY A 96 14.93 7.90 -8.79
CA GLY A 96 14.45 9.08 -9.52
C GLY A 96 13.30 8.74 -10.46
N GLU A 97 13.48 9.00 -11.76
CA GLU A 97 12.48 8.65 -12.80
C GLU A 97 12.62 7.22 -13.34
N THR A 98 13.63 6.47 -12.88
CA THR A 98 13.90 5.11 -13.38
C THR A 98 13.32 4.07 -12.44
N HIS A 99 12.57 3.11 -12.99
CA HIS A 99 12.01 1.99 -12.25
C HIS A 99 12.51 0.65 -12.80
N TYR A 100 12.95 -0.23 -11.91
CA TYR A 100 13.33 -1.61 -12.24
C TYR A 100 12.39 -2.57 -11.55
N MET A 101 11.95 -3.60 -12.28
CA MET A 101 11.25 -4.74 -11.71
C MET A 101 12.14 -5.96 -11.85
N LEU A 102 12.38 -6.65 -10.74
CA LEU A 102 13.24 -7.82 -10.64
C LEU A 102 12.41 -8.98 -10.13
N ASP A 103 12.55 -10.14 -10.78
CA ASP A 103 12.02 -11.38 -10.24
C ASP A 103 12.87 -11.80 -9.04
N ARG A 104 12.22 -12.15 -7.94
CA ARG A 104 12.88 -12.68 -6.75
C ARG A 104 13.34 -14.10 -7.08
N PRO A 105 14.64 -14.42 -6.94
CA PRO A 105 15.08 -15.79 -7.14
C PRO A 105 14.34 -16.71 -6.16
N THR A 106 13.60 -17.67 -6.69
CA THR A 106 13.02 -18.74 -5.90
C THR A 106 14.16 -19.48 -5.19
N LYS A 107 14.01 -19.68 -3.87
CA LYS A 107 14.91 -20.57 -3.12
C LYS A 107 14.73 -22.01 -3.56
#